data_AF-A0A815Z8K3-F1
#
_entry.id   AF-A0A815Z8K3-F1
#
_cell.length_a   1.000
_cell.length_b   1.000
_cell.length_c   1.000
_cell.angle_alpha   90.00
_cell.angle_beta   90.00
_cell.angle_gamma   90.00
#
_symmetry.space_group_name_H-M   'P 1'
#
loop_
_entity.id
_entity.type
_entity.pdbx_description
1 polymer ?
#
loop_
_entity_poly.entity_id
_entity_poly.type
_entity_poly.pdbx_seq_one_letter_code
_entity_poly.pdbx_strand_id
1 'polypeptide(L)'
;MKTPKEFTAMFEELSRSGELREEYEQAKQEKNKAEQDTHANFQKKKGVEKQKKEVRLEKEVAQKYAALKTQYDDLQLQLKLFQLFHNKQELIEKREIVEKKKDEVSKLEKRKEVSDEEIKSKKKELAIYNKELATDEQKIKELQKKILFIIKKKLDLAKKTLLAAEKTHGAHDEEIEKYESDLREVERLQKEYEDKLQDESQNAGRNLALEEDQIKEYRHLKEEAAKKMTQFSEEYDSIDRQQQVDKTNLEQEQRSQRDHMARIQQTELRNDELNGKIDKLAGYIVDLEQELKDKQSDAQLLEREVTDGRRRCTELEEELDQVNKEIGEARSDRNETTRAQRRAELIENLKQFPGVYGRLIDLCEPTHKRFQMAITKVLGRNMDSIVVERETTVQSCLRYMKEHRYEP
;
A
#
# COMPACT_ATOMS: atom_id res chain seq x y z
N MET A 1 -102.69 -34.79 -57.86
CA MET A 1 -102.64 -35.29 -56.47
C MET A 1 -102.14 -34.15 -55.60
N LYS A 2 -102.81 -33.84 -54.48
CA LYS A 2 -102.33 -32.78 -53.58
C LYS A 2 -101.02 -33.19 -52.92
N THR A 3 -100.10 -32.24 -52.73
CA THR A 3 -98.82 -32.50 -52.06
C THR A 3 -99.00 -32.65 -50.55
N PRO A 4 -98.07 -33.30 -49.81
CA PRO A 4 -98.17 -33.44 -48.36
C PRO A 4 -98.36 -32.10 -47.62
N LYS A 5 -97.73 -31.03 -48.10
CA LYS A 5 -97.88 -29.67 -47.57
C LYS A 5 -99.28 -29.09 -47.79
N GLU A 6 -99.89 -29.37 -48.94
CA GLU A 6 -101.26 -28.93 -49.24
C GLU A 6 -102.29 -29.69 -48.39
N PHE A 7 -102.04 -30.97 -48.09
CA PHE A 7 -102.85 -31.73 -47.15
C PHE A 7 -102.74 -31.16 -45.72
N THR A 8 -101.54 -30.84 -45.24
CA THR A 8 -101.38 -30.22 -43.91
C THR A 8 -102.02 -28.83 -43.82
N ALA A 9 -101.94 -28.03 -44.88
CA ALA A 9 -102.59 -26.72 -44.93
C ALA A 9 -104.13 -26.86 -44.86
N MET A 10 -104.69 -27.86 -45.53
CA MET A 10 -106.13 -28.16 -45.47
C MET A 10 -106.57 -28.58 -44.05
N PHE A 11 -105.75 -29.36 -43.34
CA PHE A 11 -106.01 -29.72 -41.95
C PHE A 11 -105.87 -28.53 -40.99
N GLU A 12 -104.91 -27.63 -41.20
CA GLU A 12 -104.81 -26.37 -40.44
C GLU A 12 -106.04 -25.46 -40.64
N GLU A 13 -106.56 -25.39 -41.86
CA GLU A 13 -107.75 -24.59 -42.18
C GLU A 13 -109.01 -25.20 -41.53
N LEU A 14 -109.16 -26.53 -41.56
CA LEU A 14 -110.26 -27.24 -40.91
C LEU A 14 -110.25 -27.08 -39.38
N SER A 15 -109.05 -27.00 -38.79
CA SER A 15 -108.85 -26.85 -37.34
C SER A 15 -108.80 -25.38 -36.88
N ARG A 16 -108.87 -24.42 -37.82
CA ARG A 16 -108.67 -22.97 -37.61
C ARG A 16 -107.34 -22.58 -36.97
N SER A 17 -106.36 -23.48 -36.89
CA SER A 17 -105.04 -23.18 -36.32
C SER A 17 -104.24 -22.18 -37.16
N GLY A 18 -104.60 -22.01 -38.44
CA GLY A 18 -103.99 -21.04 -39.35
C GLY A 18 -104.11 -19.58 -38.90
N GLU A 19 -105.14 -19.22 -38.11
CA GLU A 19 -105.33 -17.87 -37.57
C GLU A 19 -104.18 -17.45 -36.63
N LEU A 20 -103.54 -18.41 -35.95
CA LEU A 20 -102.44 -18.18 -34.99
C LEU A 20 -101.06 -18.22 -35.64
N ARG A 21 -100.97 -18.47 -36.96
CA ARG A 21 -99.70 -18.68 -37.66
C ARG A 21 -98.81 -17.43 -37.66
N GLU A 22 -99.39 -16.25 -37.87
CA GLU A 22 -98.62 -14.99 -37.85
C GLU A 22 -98.06 -14.69 -36.45
N GLU A 23 -98.88 -14.89 -35.41
CA GLU A 23 -98.48 -14.72 -34.02
C GLU A 23 -97.37 -15.72 -33.63
N TYR A 24 -97.47 -16.99 -34.07
CA TYR A 24 -96.43 -17.99 -33.90
C TYR A 24 -95.11 -17.60 -34.59
N GLU A 25 -95.16 -17.15 -35.85
CA GLU A 25 -93.93 -16.83 -36.59
C GLU A 25 -93.27 -15.54 -36.04
N GLN A 26 -94.05 -14.56 -35.58
CA GLN A 26 -93.55 -13.39 -34.85
C GLN A 26 -92.89 -13.81 -33.52
N ALA A 27 -93.58 -14.60 -32.69
CA ALA A 27 -93.03 -15.09 -31.42
C ALA A 27 -91.77 -15.94 -31.61
N LYS A 28 -91.70 -16.74 -32.69
CA LYS A 28 -90.52 -17.52 -33.07
C LYS A 28 -89.35 -16.62 -33.50
N GLN A 29 -89.61 -15.56 -34.27
CA GLN A 29 -88.58 -14.59 -34.64
C GLN A 29 -88.05 -13.84 -33.40
N GLU A 30 -88.94 -13.40 -32.50
CA GLU A 30 -88.56 -12.76 -31.25
C GLU A 30 -87.76 -13.70 -30.35
N LYS A 31 -88.17 -14.96 -30.21
CA LYS A 31 -87.42 -16.00 -29.49
C LYS A 31 -86.01 -16.16 -30.07
N ASN A 32 -85.88 -16.34 -31.39
CA ASN A 32 -84.58 -16.53 -32.04
C ASN A 32 -83.69 -15.31 -31.86
N LYS A 33 -84.25 -14.09 -31.93
CA LYS A 33 -83.53 -12.85 -31.69
C LYS A 33 -83.05 -12.76 -30.23
N ALA A 34 -83.90 -13.09 -29.26
CA ALA A 34 -83.52 -13.14 -27.85
C ALA A 34 -82.44 -14.21 -27.57
N GLU A 35 -82.51 -15.38 -28.21
CA GLU A 35 -81.46 -16.41 -28.11
C GLU A 35 -80.13 -15.94 -28.71
N GLN A 36 -80.15 -15.23 -29.84
CA GLN A 36 -78.94 -14.65 -30.42
C GLN A 36 -78.35 -13.54 -29.53
N ASP A 37 -79.19 -12.65 -29.01
CA ASP A 37 -78.76 -11.55 -28.14
C ASP A 37 -78.20 -12.07 -26.82
N THR A 38 -78.83 -13.08 -26.21
CA THR A 38 -78.32 -13.73 -24.99
C THR A 38 -76.98 -14.42 -25.24
N HIS A 39 -76.82 -15.11 -26.38
CA HIS A 39 -75.53 -15.72 -26.74
C HIS A 39 -74.44 -14.67 -26.96
N ALA A 40 -74.74 -13.60 -27.70
CA ALA A 40 -73.81 -12.50 -27.94
C ALA A 40 -73.40 -11.80 -26.63
N ASN A 41 -74.35 -11.54 -25.74
CA ASN A 41 -74.08 -10.96 -24.42
C ASN A 41 -73.25 -11.89 -23.54
N PHE A 42 -73.47 -13.19 -23.58
CA PHE A 42 -72.66 -14.16 -22.86
C PHE A 42 -71.20 -14.16 -23.36
N GLN A 43 -70.98 -14.14 -24.69
CA GLN A 43 -69.63 -14.05 -25.25
C GLN A 43 -68.95 -12.72 -24.89
N LYS A 44 -69.67 -11.59 -24.95
CA LYS A 44 -69.16 -10.29 -24.49
C LYS A 44 -68.78 -10.33 -23.01
N LYS A 45 -69.64 -10.88 -22.15
CA LYS A 45 -69.36 -11.04 -20.71
C LYS A 45 -68.09 -11.87 -20.48
N LYS A 46 -67.94 -12.99 -21.18
CA LYS A 46 -66.75 -13.84 -21.09
C LYS A 46 -65.49 -13.10 -21.54
N GLY A 47 -65.59 -12.28 -22.60
CA GLY A 47 -64.50 -11.41 -23.06
C GLY A 47 -64.08 -10.38 -21.99
N VAL A 48 -65.06 -9.69 -21.41
CA VAL A 48 -64.82 -8.70 -20.33
C VAL A 48 -64.24 -9.37 -19.08
N GLU A 49 -64.69 -10.56 -18.70
CA GLU A 49 -64.12 -11.32 -17.58
C GLU A 49 -62.66 -11.70 -17.81
N LYS A 50 -62.29 -12.08 -19.05
CA LYS A 50 -60.89 -12.36 -19.39
C LYS A 50 -60.04 -11.09 -19.30
N GLN A 51 -60.48 -9.99 -19.89
CA GLN A 51 -59.80 -8.69 -19.81
C GLN A 51 -59.65 -8.23 -18.35
N LYS A 52 -60.69 -8.39 -17.53
CA LYS A 52 -60.64 -8.04 -16.10
C LYS A 52 -59.58 -8.85 -15.35
N LYS A 53 -59.39 -10.14 -15.70
CA LYS A 53 -58.33 -10.97 -15.11
C LYS A 53 -56.94 -10.50 -15.57
N GLU A 54 -56.76 -10.18 -16.84
CA GLU A 54 -55.49 -9.66 -17.38
C GLU A 54 -55.11 -8.33 -16.73
N VAL A 55 -56.03 -7.36 -16.70
CA VAL A 55 -55.82 -6.05 -16.05
C VAL A 55 -55.51 -6.20 -14.55
N ARG A 56 -56.12 -7.17 -13.87
CA ARG A 56 -55.82 -7.43 -12.46
C ARG A 56 -54.39 -7.93 -12.27
N LEU A 57 -53.92 -8.84 -13.11
CA LEU A 57 -52.53 -9.34 -13.09
C LEU A 57 -51.54 -8.22 -13.39
N GLU A 58 -51.79 -7.41 -14.42
CA GLU A 58 -50.95 -6.26 -14.76
C GLU A 58 -50.86 -5.25 -13.61
N LYS A 59 -51.99 -4.97 -12.94
CA LYS A 59 -52.02 -4.12 -11.75
C LYS A 59 -51.17 -4.70 -10.62
N GLU A 60 -51.25 -6.00 -10.37
CA GLU A 60 -50.48 -6.67 -9.32
C GLU A 60 -48.97 -6.62 -9.61
N VAL A 61 -48.58 -6.84 -10.87
CA VAL A 61 -47.19 -6.73 -11.32
C VAL A 61 -46.69 -5.29 -11.20
N ALA A 62 -47.47 -4.30 -11.63
CA ALA A 62 -47.12 -2.90 -11.53
C ALA A 62 -46.95 -2.44 -10.07
N GLN A 63 -47.82 -2.92 -9.16
CA GLN A 63 -47.71 -2.64 -7.73
C GLN A 63 -46.45 -3.26 -7.12
N LYS A 64 -46.15 -4.53 -7.45
CA LYS A 64 -44.91 -5.19 -7.01
C LYS A 64 -43.67 -4.47 -7.52
N TYR A 65 -43.66 -4.07 -8.79
CA TYR A 65 -42.56 -3.31 -9.37
C TYR A 65 -42.37 -1.95 -8.70
N ALA A 66 -43.45 -1.21 -8.46
CA ALA A 66 -43.39 0.07 -7.75
C ALA A 66 -42.81 -0.08 -6.34
N ALA A 67 -43.26 -1.08 -5.58
CA ALA A 67 -42.73 -1.36 -4.25
C ALA A 67 -41.23 -1.74 -4.28
N LEU A 68 -40.82 -2.59 -5.23
CA LEU A 68 -39.43 -3.00 -5.39
C LEU A 68 -38.53 -1.82 -5.79
N LYS A 69 -39.06 -0.92 -6.63
CA LYS A 69 -38.34 0.30 -7.03
C LYS A 69 -38.13 1.24 -5.85
N THR A 70 -39.13 1.44 -5.01
CA THR A 70 -38.97 2.24 -3.77
C THR A 70 -37.91 1.62 -2.84
N GLN A 71 -37.93 0.29 -2.65
CA GLN A 71 -36.91 -0.40 -1.85
C GLN A 71 -35.51 -0.25 -2.45
N TYR A 72 -35.39 -0.37 -3.77
CA TYR A 72 -34.12 -0.15 -4.48
C TYR A 72 -33.61 1.27 -4.28
N ASP A 73 -34.46 2.28 -4.42
CA ASP A 73 -34.10 3.69 -4.22
C ASP A 73 -33.66 3.97 -2.77
N ASP A 74 -34.36 3.37 -1.78
CA ASP A 74 -33.99 3.46 -0.35
C ASP A 74 -32.64 2.80 -0.05
N LEU A 75 -32.40 1.60 -0.59
CA LEU A 75 -31.11 0.89 -0.47
C LEU A 75 -29.98 1.67 -1.13
N GLN A 76 -30.23 2.26 -2.29
CA GLN A 76 -29.27 3.11 -2.98
C GLN A 76 -28.96 4.37 -2.16
N LEU A 77 -29.97 4.98 -1.54
CA LEU A 77 -29.78 6.11 -0.63
C LEU A 77 -28.96 5.70 0.60
N GLN A 78 -29.26 4.58 1.23
CA GLN A 78 -28.50 4.05 2.38
C GLN A 78 -27.04 3.79 2.01
N LEU A 79 -26.77 3.20 0.85
CA LEU A 79 -25.40 2.99 0.37
C LEU A 79 -24.66 4.32 0.20
N LYS A 80 -25.31 5.34 -0.37
CA LYS A 80 -24.71 6.67 -0.54
C LYS A 80 -24.46 7.36 0.81
N LEU A 81 -25.39 7.26 1.75
CA LEU A 81 -25.21 7.78 3.10
C LEU A 81 -24.09 7.06 3.85
N PHE A 82 -23.96 5.75 3.70
CA PHE A 82 -22.88 4.96 4.27
C PHE A 82 -21.51 5.38 3.72
N GLN A 83 -21.40 5.54 2.39
CA GLN A 83 -20.20 6.06 1.75
C GLN A 83 -19.84 7.46 2.26
N LEU A 84 -20.82 8.37 2.38
CA LEU A 84 -20.60 9.72 2.91
C LEU A 84 -20.19 9.72 4.38
N PHE A 85 -20.74 8.80 5.19
CA PHE A 85 -20.39 8.66 6.60
C PHE A 85 -18.92 8.28 6.78
N HIS A 86 -18.44 7.26 6.05
CA HIS A 86 -17.05 6.85 6.13
C HIS A 86 -16.10 7.92 5.57
N ASN A 87 -16.44 8.55 4.44
CA ASN A 87 -15.66 9.67 3.92
C ASN A 87 -15.56 10.82 4.95
N LYS A 88 -16.64 11.09 5.69
CA LYS A 88 -16.64 12.11 6.74
C LYS A 88 -15.75 11.70 7.93
N GLN A 89 -15.78 10.42 8.34
CA GLN A 89 -14.91 9.94 9.41
C GLN A 89 -13.43 10.02 9.01
N GLU A 90 -13.08 9.54 7.81
CA GLU A 90 -11.72 9.67 7.28
C GLU A 90 -11.29 11.14 7.21
N LEU A 91 -12.17 12.04 6.77
CA LEU A 91 -11.88 13.47 6.75
C LEU A 91 -11.59 14.03 8.14
N ILE A 92 -12.33 13.59 9.17
CA ILE A 92 -12.11 14.01 10.56
C ILE A 92 -10.74 13.52 11.04
N GLU A 93 -10.41 12.25 10.84
CA GLU A 93 -9.11 11.67 11.20
C GLU A 93 -7.95 12.40 10.51
N LYS A 94 -8.07 12.65 9.20
CA LYS A 94 -7.05 13.39 8.45
C LYS A 94 -6.92 14.84 8.96
N ARG A 95 -8.03 15.51 9.32
CA ARG A 95 -7.97 16.85 9.92
C ARG A 95 -7.26 16.84 11.27
N GLU A 96 -7.51 15.85 12.13
CA GLU A 96 -6.81 15.73 13.41
C GLU A 96 -5.31 15.51 13.22
N ILE A 97 -4.91 14.69 12.24
CA ILE A 97 -3.50 14.48 11.90
C ILE A 97 -2.87 15.79 11.40
N VAL A 98 -3.56 16.54 10.55
CA VAL A 98 -3.08 17.83 10.04
C VAL A 98 -2.90 18.84 11.18
N GLU A 99 -3.84 18.95 12.10
CA GLU A 99 -3.70 19.86 13.25
C GLU A 99 -2.54 19.44 14.17
N LYS A 100 -2.37 18.14 14.47
CA LYS A 100 -1.19 17.65 15.21
C LYS A 100 0.11 17.99 14.50
N LYS A 101 0.16 17.88 13.17
CA LYS A 101 1.34 18.23 12.38
C LYS A 101 1.60 19.74 12.34
N LYS A 102 0.57 20.58 12.28
CA LYS A 102 0.71 22.03 12.41
C LYS A 102 1.27 22.41 13.78
N ASP A 103 0.80 21.78 14.86
CA ASP A 103 1.32 22.02 16.20
C ASP A 103 2.80 21.60 16.34
N GLU A 104 3.18 20.46 15.75
CA GLU A 104 4.58 20.03 15.68
C GLU A 104 5.45 21.03 14.91
N VAL A 105 4.98 21.49 13.75
CA VAL A 105 5.69 22.49 12.93
C VAL A 105 5.85 23.80 13.71
N SER A 106 4.80 24.30 14.35
CA SER A 106 4.86 25.53 15.16
C SER A 106 5.87 25.41 16.32
N LYS A 107 5.96 24.24 16.97
CA LYS A 107 6.98 23.98 18.00
C LYS A 107 8.40 23.98 17.43
N LEU A 108 8.59 23.40 16.24
CA LEU A 108 9.88 23.39 15.56
C LEU A 108 10.29 24.80 15.10
N GLU A 109 9.36 25.60 14.59
CA GLU A 109 9.60 26.99 14.21
C GLU A 109 10.06 27.82 15.41
N LYS A 110 9.37 27.72 16.56
CA LYS A 110 9.79 28.39 17.80
C LYS A 110 11.19 27.97 18.25
N ARG A 111 11.51 26.67 18.18
CA ARG A 111 12.86 26.17 18.51
C ARG A 111 13.93 26.70 17.55
N LYS A 112 13.59 26.79 16.27
CA LYS A 112 14.47 27.35 15.24
C LYS A 112 14.72 28.83 15.50
N GLU A 113 13.69 29.61 15.84
CA GLU A 113 13.85 31.03 16.20
C GLU A 113 14.81 31.22 17.38
N VAL A 114 14.64 30.45 18.46
CA VAL A 114 15.57 30.50 19.61
C VAL A 114 16.99 30.13 19.19
N SER A 115 17.15 29.07 18.39
CA SER A 115 18.47 28.65 17.89
C SER A 115 19.10 29.71 16.99
N ASP A 116 18.32 30.38 16.14
CA ASP A 116 18.78 31.45 15.25
C ASP A 116 19.18 32.69 16.07
N GLU A 117 18.49 33.01 17.16
CA GLU A 117 18.88 34.06 18.11
C GLU A 117 20.17 33.72 18.84
N GLU A 118 20.33 32.48 19.32
CA GLU A 118 21.58 32.00 19.93
C GLU A 118 22.75 32.08 18.95
N ILE A 119 22.56 31.64 17.70
CA ILE A 119 23.58 31.75 16.64
C ILE A 119 23.93 33.22 16.38
N LYS A 120 22.95 34.12 16.33
CA LYS A 120 23.20 35.57 16.19
C LYS A 120 24.00 36.11 17.37
N SER A 121 23.69 35.70 18.60
CA SER A 121 24.42 36.10 19.80
C SER A 121 25.87 35.61 19.76
N LYS A 122 26.07 34.31 19.49
CA LYS A 122 27.41 33.70 19.37
C LYS A 122 28.24 34.29 18.25
N LYS A 123 27.62 34.67 17.11
CA LYS A 123 28.31 35.41 16.05
C LYS A 123 28.80 36.79 16.50
N LYS A 124 28.03 37.50 17.35
CA LYS A 124 28.46 38.78 17.93
C LYS A 124 29.63 38.59 18.90
N GLU A 125 29.56 37.59 19.79
CA GLU A 125 30.65 37.23 20.69
C GLU A 125 31.92 36.88 19.91
N LEU A 126 31.81 36.04 18.88
CA LEU A 126 32.93 35.66 18.01
C LEU A 126 33.55 36.86 17.31
N ALA A 127 32.74 37.85 16.88
CA ALA A 127 33.26 39.08 16.29
C ALA A 127 34.04 39.94 17.31
N ILE A 128 33.65 39.93 18.59
CA ILE A 128 34.40 40.61 19.67
C ILE A 128 35.72 39.88 19.91
N TYR A 129 35.68 38.56 20.11
CA TYR A 129 36.89 37.75 20.30
C TYR A 129 37.88 37.88 19.15
N ASN A 130 37.42 37.93 17.90
CA ASN A 130 38.31 38.14 16.75
C ASN A 130 38.98 39.52 16.77
N LYS A 131 38.30 40.56 17.28
CA LYS A 131 38.93 41.88 17.47
C LYS A 131 39.97 41.85 18.58
N GLU A 132 39.65 41.21 19.71
CA GLU A 132 40.59 41.04 20.82
C GLU A 132 41.82 40.25 20.39
N LEU A 133 41.63 39.13 19.69
CA LEU A 133 42.69 38.32 19.10
C LEU A 133 43.59 39.16 18.19
N ALA A 134 43.00 39.96 17.29
CA ALA A 134 43.77 40.84 16.41
C ALA A 134 44.58 41.91 17.20
N THR A 135 44.03 42.45 18.29
CA THR A 135 44.78 43.38 19.16
C THR A 135 45.91 42.69 19.92
N ASP A 136 45.69 41.48 20.41
CA ASP A 136 46.70 40.71 21.12
C ASP A 136 47.81 40.24 20.18
N GLU A 137 47.48 39.83 18.95
CA GLU A 137 48.45 39.57 17.90
C GLU A 137 49.33 40.80 17.58
N GLN A 138 48.75 42.00 17.57
CA GLN A 138 49.52 43.24 17.40
C GLN A 138 50.45 43.49 18.59
N LYS A 139 49.97 43.34 19.83
CA LYS A 139 50.81 43.45 21.05
C LYS A 139 51.95 42.44 21.04
N ILE A 140 51.67 41.18 20.66
CA ILE A 140 52.67 40.12 20.53
C ILE A 140 53.73 40.53 19.50
N LYS A 141 53.34 41.02 18.32
CA LYS A 141 54.28 41.51 17.30
C LYS A 141 55.14 42.67 17.81
N GLU A 142 54.58 43.60 18.58
CA GLU A 142 55.35 44.69 19.19
C GLU A 142 56.33 44.20 20.25
N LEU A 143 55.90 43.30 21.14
CA LEU A 143 56.76 42.70 22.15
C LEU A 143 57.89 41.89 21.50
N GLN A 144 57.59 41.11 20.45
CA GLN A 144 58.60 40.40 19.66
C GLN A 144 59.64 41.36 19.06
N LYS A 145 59.22 42.51 18.50
CA LYS A 145 60.15 43.54 18.02
C LYS A 145 61.04 44.10 19.13
N LYS A 146 60.47 44.40 20.31
CA LYS A 146 61.22 44.89 21.48
C LYS A 146 62.24 43.86 21.97
N ILE A 147 61.84 42.59 22.10
CA ILE A 147 62.73 41.49 22.49
C ILE A 147 63.85 41.34 21.46
N LEU A 148 63.54 41.32 20.17
CA LEU A 148 64.52 41.21 19.10
C LEU A 148 65.53 42.38 19.14
N PHE A 149 65.08 43.59 19.45
CA PHE A 149 65.95 44.76 19.63
C PHE A 149 66.87 44.63 20.84
N ILE A 150 66.36 44.14 21.98
CA ILE A 150 67.17 43.89 23.18
C ILE A 150 68.22 42.81 22.91
N ILE A 151 67.83 41.71 22.24
CA ILE A 151 68.75 40.63 21.87
C ILE A 151 69.83 41.15 20.93
N LYS A 152 69.49 41.96 19.90
CA LYS A 152 70.47 42.58 19.00
C LYS A 152 71.45 43.48 19.77
N LYS A 153 70.97 44.34 20.67
CA LYS A 153 71.84 45.18 21.51
C LYS A 153 72.78 44.37 22.41
N LYS A 154 72.27 43.32 23.06
CA LYS A 154 73.09 42.43 23.90
C LYS A 154 74.12 41.67 23.05
N LEU A 155 73.73 41.21 21.86
CA LEU A 155 74.63 40.55 20.91
C LEU A 155 75.75 41.51 20.45
N ASP A 156 75.42 42.75 20.10
CA ASP A 156 76.41 43.75 19.69
C ASP A 156 77.36 44.12 20.83
N LEU A 157 76.85 44.23 22.06
CA LEU A 157 77.67 44.47 23.24
C LEU A 157 78.61 43.29 23.50
N ALA A 158 78.10 42.05 23.46
CA ALA A 158 78.86 40.82 23.62
C ALA A 158 79.94 40.69 22.54
N LYS A 159 79.63 41.01 21.28
CA LYS A 159 80.62 41.04 20.19
C LYS A 159 81.71 42.08 20.41
N LYS A 160 81.38 43.28 20.91
CA LYS A 160 82.37 44.31 21.24
C LYS A 160 83.26 43.90 22.42
N THR A 161 82.69 43.24 23.44
CA THR A 161 83.47 42.73 24.57
C THR A 161 84.35 41.57 24.15
N LEU A 162 83.87 40.67 23.29
CA LEU A 162 84.67 39.59 22.71
C LEU A 162 85.86 40.15 21.91
N LEU A 163 85.63 41.11 21.01
CA LEU A 163 86.70 41.77 20.24
C LEU A 163 87.73 42.50 21.12
N ALA A 164 87.28 43.09 22.23
CA ALA A 164 88.19 43.71 23.20
C ALA A 164 89.01 42.65 23.95
N ALA A 165 88.38 41.54 24.37
CA ALA A 165 89.03 40.42 25.01
C ALA A 165 90.03 39.71 24.09
N GLU A 166 89.71 39.54 22.81
CA GLU A 166 90.62 39.00 21.78
C GLU A 166 91.85 39.90 21.58
N LYS A 167 91.67 41.23 21.57
CA LYS A 167 92.80 42.17 21.50
C LYS A 167 93.68 42.15 22.74
N THR A 168 93.08 42.07 23.94
CA THR A 168 93.86 41.96 25.18
C THR A 168 94.55 40.60 25.27
N HIS A 169 93.93 39.53 24.80
CA HIS A 169 94.54 38.21 24.73
C HIS A 169 95.75 38.22 23.79
N GLY A 170 95.62 38.81 22.59
CA GLY A 170 96.77 38.98 21.69
C GLY A 170 97.91 39.80 22.29
N ALA A 171 97.60 40.87 23.03
CA ALA A 171 98.62 41.66 23.75
C ALA A 171 99.28 40.86 24.87
N HIS A 172 98.51 40.05 25.61
CA HIS A 172 99.06 39.18 26.65
C HIS A 172 99.86 38.00 26.07
N ASP A 173 99.49 37.46 24.91
CA ASP A 173 100.29 36.45 24.22
C ASP A 173 101.66 37.02 23.80
N GLU A 174 101.70 38.27 23.30
CA GLU A 174 102.95 38.97 23.00
C GLU A 174 103.79 39.26 24.26
N GLU A 175 103.14 39.53 25.40
CA GLU A 175 103.82 39.66 26.71
C GLU A 175 104.33 38.32 27.23
N ILE A 176 103.55 37.24 27.07
CA ILE A 176 103.95 35.88 27.46
C ILE A 176 105.13 35.42 26.62
N GLU A 177 105.15 35.67 25.30
CA GLU A 177 106.33 35.36 24.47
C GLU A 177 107.60 36.10 24.95
N LYS A 178 107.45 37.35 25.40
CA LYS A 178 108.58 38.10 26.00
C LYS A 178 109.00 37.51 27.33
N TYR A 179 108.05 37.20 28.22
CA TYR A 179 108.35 36.57 29.49
C TYR A 179 108.95 35.17 29.33
N GLU A 180 108.55 34.38 28.33
CA GLU A 180 109.16 33.09 28.01
C GLU A 180 110.56 33.23 27.40
N SER A 181 110.85 34.34 26.72
CA SER A 181 112.21 34.70 26.29
C SER A 181 113.08 35.11 27.48
N ASP A 182 112.54 35.96 28.36
CA ASP A 182 113.22 36.41 29.58
C ASP A 182 113.45 35.25 30.55
N LEU A 183 112.49 34.32 30.68
CA LEU A 183 112.64 33.11 31.50
C LEU A 183 113.75 32.21 30.98
N ARG A 184 113.90 32.07 29.65
CA ARG A 184 115.02 31.32 29.05
C ARG A 184 116.37 31.99 29.30
N GLU A 185 116.40 33.32 29.38
CA GLU A 185 117.62 34.06 29.74
C GLU A 185 117.94 33.96 31.23
N VAL A 186 116.92 33.99 32.09
CA VAL A 186 117.03 33.78 33.54
C VAL A 186 117.41 32.34 33.87
N GLU A 187 116.87 31.32 33.19
CA GLU A 187 117.26 29.92 33.36
C GLU A 187 118.71 29.67 32.91
N ARG A 188 119.19 30.38 31.87
CA ARG A 188 120.61 30.37 31.47
C ARG A 188 121.50 31.00 32.54
N LEU A 189 121.07 32.14 33.11
CA LEU A 189 121.78 32.84 34.19
C LEU A 189 121.72 32.06 35.52
N GLN A 190 120.64 31.32 35.78
CA GLN A 190 120.49 30.44 36.94
C GLN A 190 121.43 29.24 36.82
N LYS A 191 121.61 28.66 35.64
CA LYS A 191 122.61 27.61 35.39
C LYS A 191 124.05 28.09 35.61
N GLU A 192 124.36 29.36 35.34
CA GLU A 192 125.67 29.99 35.61
C GLU A 192 125.83 30.46 37.08
N TYR A 193 124.72 30.66 37.80
CA TYR A 193 124.71 31.02 39.22
C TYR A 193 124.64 29.79 40.16
N GLU A 194 124.10 28.66 39.71
CA GLU A 194 124.04 27.39 40.45
C GLU A 194 125.41 26.69 40.52
N ASP A 195 126.30 26.88 39.54
CA ASP A 195 127.73 26.51 39.65
C ASP A 195 128.51 27.43 40.62
N LYS A 196 127.92 28.54 41.07
CA LYS A 196 128.53 29.53 41.99
C LYS A 196 127.91 29.55 43.38
N LEU A 197 127.10 28.54 43.72
CA LEU A 197 126.56 28.38 45.07
C LEU A 197 127.42 27.41 45.90
N GLN A 198 128.70 27.74 46.12
CA GLN A 198 129.52 27.01 47.10
C GLN A 198 130.61 27.87 47.74
N ASP A 199 130.21 29.01 48.33
CA ASP A 199 130.85 29.52 49.55
C ASP A 199 129.86 30.39 50.34
N GLU A 200 129.50 29.85 51.51
CA GLU A 200 128.92 30.46 52.73
C GLU A 200 127.65 31.33 52.60
N SER A 201 126.47 30.81 52.93
CA SER A 201 125.95 30.51 54.27
C SER A 201 125.10 31.66 54.86
N GLN A 202 123.82 31.33 55.05
CA GLN A 202 122.97 31.70 56.20
C GLN A 202 122.52 33.16 56.34
N ASN A 203 121.20 33.37 56.41
CA ASN A 203 120.49 33.12 57.68
C ASN A 203 118.97 33.27 57.57
N ALA A 204 118.30 32.41 58.35
CA ALA A 204 117.05 32.56 59.10
C ALA A 204 115.84 33.21 58.39
N GLY A 205 114.69 32.55 58.20
CA GLY A 205 114.05 31.61 59.11
C GLY A 205 113.33 32.35 60.24
N ARG A 206 112.01 32.56 60.12
CA ARG A 206 111.05 32.00 61.09
C ARG A 206 109.58 32.21 60.72
N ASN A 207 108.90 31.07 60.69
CA ASN A 207 107.49 30.83 60.97
C ASN A 207 106.87 31.76 62.02
N LEU A 208 105.61 32.14 61.80
CA LEU A 208 104.61 32.27 62.87
C LEU A 208 103.33 31.56 62.43
N ALA A 209 102.81 30.74 63.33
CA ALA A 209 101.75 29.78 63.09
C ALA A 209 100.35 30.35 63.34
N LEU A 210 99.42 29.73 62.61
CA LEU A 210 98.00 29.42 62.91
C LEU A 210 96.91 30.51 62.87
N GLU A 211 95.84 30.06 62.20
CA GLU A 211 94.42 30.42 62.33
C GLU A 211 93.91 31.73 61.71
N GLU A 212 93.50 31.61 60.45
CA GLU A 212 92.35 32.31 59.87
C GLU A 212 91.80 31.59 58.62
N ASP A 213 92.64 30.79 57.97
CA ASP A 213 92.33 30.14 56.69
C ASP A 213 91.27 29.03 56.80
N GLN A 214 91.23 28.29 57.92
CA GLN A 214 90.21 27.24 58.14
C GLN A 214 88.79 27.82 58.36
N ILE A 215 88.67 29.05 58.87
CA ILE A 215 87.37 29.75 59.01
C ILE A 215 86.91 30.29 57.64
N LYS A 216 87.85 30.71 56.79
CA LYS A 216 87.58 31.12 55.40
C LYS A 216 87.14 29.91 54.56
N GLU A 217 87.77 28.76 54.74
CA GLU A 217 87.42 27.51 54.06
C GLU A 217 86.03 26.99 54.49
N TYR A 218 85.69 27.07 55.79
CA TYR A 218 84.34 26.75 56.28
C TYR A 218 83.27 27.72 55.73
N ARG A 219 83.57 29.02 55.65
CA ARG A 219 82.65 30.01 55.04
C ARG A 219 82.48 29.79 53.54
N HIS A 220 83.55 29.43 52.83
CA HIS A 220 83.51 29.09 51.41
C HIS A 220 82.68 27.83 51.15
N LEU A 221 82.92 26.75 51.90
CA LEU A 221 82.14 25.51 51.82
C LEU A 221 80.67 25.73 52.22
N LYS A 222 80.38 26.63 53.18
CA LYS A 222 79.02 27.00 53.56
C LYS A 222 78.32 27.81 52.45
N GLU A 223 79.03 28.70 51.76
CA GLU A 223 78.50 29.41 50.58
C GLU A 223 78.29 28.47 49.39
N GLU A 224 79.19 27.52 49.15
CA GLU A 224 79.00 26.51 48.10
C GLU A 224 77.85 25.55 48.41
N ALA A 225 77.70 25.14 49.67
CA ALA A 225 76.55 24.36 50.12
C ALA A 225 75.25 25.17 49.99
N ALA A 226 75.27 26.47 50.31
CA ALA A 226 74.12 27.34 50.11
C ALA A 226 73.74 27.50 48.63
N LYS A 227 74.72 27.65 47.73
CA LYS A 227 74.49 27.71 46.27
C LYS A 227 73.92 26.40 45.71
N LYS A 228 74.44 25.25 46.14
CA LYS A 228 73.90 23.93 45.77
C LYS A 228 72.50 23.73 46.36
N MET A 229 72.26 24.18 47.58
CA MET A 229 70.94 24.12 48.23
C MET A 229 69.90 25.00 47.51
N THR A 230 70.28 26.19 47.02
CA THR A 230 69.39 27.01 46.19
C THR A 230 69.09 26.35 44.85
N GLN A 231 70.09 25.73 44.20
CA GLN A 231 69.88 24.99 42.94
C GLN A 231 68.92 23.80 43.14
N PHE A 232 69.16 22.98 44.18
CA PHE A 232 68.27 21.86 44.48
C PHE A 232 66.86 22.32 44.93
N SER A 233 66.74 23.48 45.60
CA SER A 233 65.45 24.06 45.95
C SER A 233 64.68 24.53 44.71
N GLU A 234 65.35 25.18 43.76
CA GLU A 234 64.72 25.60 42.50
C GLU A 234 64.30 24.40 41.63
N GLU A 235 65.13 23.36 41.57
CA GLU A 235 64.80 22.10 40.91
C GLU A 235 63.62 21.40 41.58
N TYR A 236 63.60 21.33 42.92
CA TYR A 236 62.49 20.79 43.69
C TYR A 236 61.19 21.55 43.41
N ASP A 237 61.20 22.88 43.47
CA ASP A 237 60.03 23.73 43.22
C ASP A 237 59.54 23.62 41.75
N SER A 238 60.43 23.35 40.81
CA SER A 238 60.06 23.06 39.41
C SER A 238 59.37 21.70 39.29
N ILE A 239 59.91 20.66 39.94
CA ILE A 239 59.35 19.31 39.93
C ILE A 239 58.01 19.26 40.67
N ASP A 240 57.88 19.91 41.82
CA ASP A 240 56.64 19.98 42.58
C ASP A 240 55.52 20.67 41.78
N ARG A 241 55.83 21.80 41.13
CA ARG A 241 54.87 22.47 40.22
C ARG A 241 54.45 21.56 39.07
N GLN A 242 55.39 20.84 38.45
CA GLN A 242 55.07 19.90 37.38
C GLN A 242 54.19 18.75 37.89
N GLN A 243 54.48 18.20 39.08
CA GLN A 243 53.69 17.16 39.71
C GLN A 243 52.26 17.62 40.01
N GLN A 244 52.06 18.86 40.45
CA GLN A 244 50.72 19.41 40.67
C GLN A 244 49.95 19.56 39.35
N VAL A 245 50.61 20.04 38.29
CA VAL A 245 50.00 20.13 36.95
C VAL A 245 49.58 18.74 36.46
N ASP A 246 50.47 17.75 36.53
CA ASP A 246 50.18 16.38 36.11
C ASP A 246 49.04 15.75 36.93
N LYS A 247 48.98 16.03 38.23
CA LYS A 247 47.86 15.60 39.09
C LYS A 247 46.54 16.22 38.67
N THR A 248 46.50 17.52 38.38
CA THR A 248 45.28 18.18 37.88
C THR A 248 44.84 17.64 36.52
N ASN A 249 45.78 17.39 35.61
CA ASN A 249 45.50 16.78 34.31
C ASN A 249 44.94 15.36 34.46
N LEU A 250 45.52 14.55 35.36
CA LEU A 250 45.02 13.21 35.67
C LEU A 250 43.59 13.24 36.23
N GLU A 251 43.30 14.16 37.15
CA GLU A 251 41.95 14.34 37.71
C GLU A 251 40.94 14.77 36.64
N GLN A 252 41.34 15.64 35.70
CA GLN A 252 40.51 16.04 34.57
C GLN A 252 40.23 14.86 33.63
N GLU A 253 41.26 14.09 33.28
CA GLU A 253 41.11 12.92 32.39
C GLU A 253 40.24 11.84 33.03
N GLN A 254 40.38 11.61 34.34
CA GLN A 254 39.51 10.69 35.08
C GLN A 254 38.05 11.14 35.10
N ARG A 255 37.77 12.45 35.17
CA ARG A 255 36.39 12.96 35.03
C ARG A 255 35.86 12.73 33.63
N SER A 256 36.65 13.05 32.61
CA SER A 256 36.32 12.80 31.20
C SER A 256 36.00 11.31 30.96
N GLN A 257 36.84 10.41 31.49
CA GLN A 257 36.62 8.96 31.41
C GLN A 257 35.28 8.54 32.04
N ARG A 258 34.94 9.06 33.22
CA ARG A 258 33.65 8.75 33.87
C ARG A 258 32.46 9.25 33.05
N ASP A 259 32.56 10.46 32.50
CA ASP A 259 31.52 11.02 31.64
C ASP A 259 31.34 10.19 30.36
N HIS A 260 32.44 9.73 29.75
CA HIS A 260 32.39 8.83 28.60
C HIS A 260 31.79 7.46 28.95
N MET A 261 32.15 6.87 30.09
CA MET A 261 31.53 5.62 30.55
C MET A 261 30.02 5.78 30.79
N ALA A 262 29.59 6.88 31.40
CA ALA A 262 28.17 7.15 31.61
C ALA A 262 27.41 7.27 30.27
N ARG A 263 28.01 7.91 29.26
CA ARG A 263 27.44 7.98 27.90
C ARG A 263 27.36 6.61 27.23
N ILE A 264 28.38 5.77 27.40
CA ILE A 264 28.38 4.39 26.88
C ILE A 264 27.21 3.61 27.50
N GLN A 265 27.09 3.61 28.83
CA GLN A 265 26.00 2.93 29.52
C GLN A 265 24.62 3.42 29.09
N GLN A 266 24.45 4.74 28.91
CA GLN A 266 23.19 5.30 28.41
C GLN A 266 22.89 4.84 26.97
N THR A 267 23.91 4.71 26.14
CA THR A 267 23.78 4.25 24.75
C THR A 267 23.47 2.76 24.68
N GLU A 268 24.07 1.95 25.56
CA GLU A 268 23.78 0.51 25.71
C GLU A 268 22.33 0.27 26.10
N LEU A 269 21.83 0.96 27.14
CA LEU A 269 20.42 0.91 27.55
C LEU A 269 19.48 1.26 26.38
N ARG A 270 19.82 2.29 25.60
CA ARG A 270 19.02 2.68 24.43
C ARG A 270 19.06 1.62 23.33
N ASN A 271 20.19 0.96 23.12
CA ASN A 271 20.29 -0.15 22.17
C ASN A 271 19.43 -1.33 22.62
N ASP A 272 19.44 -1.68 23.91
CA ASP A 272 18.61 -2.77 24.44
C ASP A 272 17.12 -2.47 24.30
N GLU A 273 16.70 -1.22 24.54
CA GLU A 273 15.32 -0.79 24.30
C GLU A 273 14.92 -0.89 22.82
N LEU A 274 15.82 -0.53 21.91
CA LEU A 274 15.58 -0.62 20.46
C LEU A 274 15.55 -2.07 20.00
N ASN A 275 16.45 -2.92 20.49
CA ASN A 275 16.46 -4.36 20.22
C ASN A 275 15.18 -5.02 20.71
N GLY A 276 14.70 -4.69 21.92
CA GLY A 276 13.42 -5.18 22.42
C GLY A 276 12.21 -4.72 21.59
N LYS A 277 12.29 -3.56 20.91
CA LYS A 277 11.26 -3.14 19.94
C LYS A 277 11.37 -3.91 18.62
N ILE A 278 12.59 -4.18 18.15
CA ILE A 278 12.84 -5.00 16.96
C ILE A 278 12.28 -6.40 17.17
N ASP A 279 12.52 -7.04 18.32
CA ASP A 279 12.01 -8.38 18.62
C ASP A 279 10.48 -8.43 18.65
N LYS A 280 9.85 -7.41 19.25
CA LYS A 280 8.38 -7.29 19.25
C LYS A 280 7.80 -7.11 17.85
N LEU A 281 8.44 -6.28 17.03
CA LEU A 281 8.03 -6.08 15.64
C LEU A 281 8.26 -7.35 14.81
N ALA A 282 9.35 -8.07 15.03
CA ALA A 282 9.62 -9.34 14.38
C ALA A 282 8.55 -10.39 14.74
N GLY A 283 8.17 -10.51 16.02
CA GLY A 283 7.06 -11.36 16.44
C GLY A 283 5.75 -10.98 15.76
N TYR A 284 5.43 -9.69 15.72
CA TYR A 284 4.21 -9.21 15.05
C TYR A 284 4.20 -9.48 13.54
N ILE A 285 5.37 -9.41 12.86
CA ILE A 285 5.49 -9.76 11.45
C ILE A 285 5.19 -11.26 11.25
N VAL A 286 5.72 -12.13 12.10
CA VAL A 286 5.46 -13.58 12.02
C VAL A 286 3.97 -13.88 12.21
N ASP A 287 3.32 -13.26 13.19
CA ASP A 287 1.89 -13.43 13.42
C ASP A 287 1.07 -12.97 12.20
N LEU A 288 1.41 -11.80 11.64
CA LEU A 288 0.76 -11.28 10.43
C LEU A 288 0.98 -12.16 9.19
N GLU A 289 2.18 -12.72 9.02
CA GLU A 289 2.48 -13.65 7.93
C GLU A 289 1.65 -14.93 8.04
N GLN A 290 1.46 -15.42 9.27
CA GLN A 290 0.63 -16.59 9.52
C GLN A 290 -0.86 -16.30 9.27
N GLU A 291 -1.38 -15.18 9.76
CA GLU A 291 -2.75 -14.74 9.47
C GLU A 291 -2.99 -14.55 7.97
N LEU A 292 -2.02 -13.95 7.25
CA LEU A 292 -2.11 -13.77 5.81
C LEU A 292 -2.19 -15.12 5.08
N LYS A 293 -1.37 -16.09 5.50
CA LYS A 293 -1.36 -17.43 4.91
C LYS A 293 -2.69 -18.16 5.14
N ASP A 294 -3.24 -18.06 6.35
CA ASP A 294 -4.54 -18.66 6.68
C ASP A 294 -5.65 -18.04 5.84
N LYS A 295 -5.67 -16.70 5.70
CA LYS A 295 -6.65 -16.01 4.85
C LYS A 295 -6.50 -16.32 3.36
N GLN A 296 -5.28 -16.52 2.88
CA GLN A 296 -5.05 -16.99 1.51
C GLN A 296 -5.58 -18.41 1.30
N SER A 297 -5.41 -19.30 2.28
CA SER A 297 -5.97 -20.65 2.23
C SER A 297 -7.50 -20.62 2.21
N ASP A 298 -8.12 -19.83 3.09
CA ASP A 298 -9.57 -19.64 3.15
C ASP A 298 -10.12 -19.11 1.81
N ALA A 299 -9.45 -18.12 1.21
CA ALA A 299 -9.84 -17.56 -0.08
C ALA A 299 -9.80 -18.60 -1.20
N GLN A 300 -8.77 -19.45 -1.24
CA GLN A 300 -8.68 -20.53 -2.22
C GLN A 300 -9.77 -21.59 -2.03
N LEU A 301 -10.14 -21.90 -0.79
CA LEU A 301 -11.24 -22.83 -0.50
C LEU A 301 -12.57 -22.26 -0.96
N LEU A 302 -12.86 -21.00 -0.62
CA LEU A 302 -14.07 -20.29 -1.06
C LEU A 302 -14.15 -20.18 -2.58
N GLU A 303 -13.03 -19.92 -3.26
CA GLU A 303 -13.00 -19.87 -4.72
C GLU A 303 -13.37 -21.22 -5.34
N ARG A 304 -12.84 -22.33 -4.78
CA ARG A 304 -13.22 -23.69 -5.21
C ARG A 304 -14.71 -23.96 -4.99
N GLU A 305 -15.24 -23.64 -3.81
CA GLU A 305 -16.66 -23.81 -3.50
C GLU A 305 -17.56 -23.01 -4.45
N VAL A 306 -17.17 -21.77 -4.78
CA VAL A 306 -17.91 -20.94 -5.75
C VAL A 306 -17.84 -21.55 -7.15
N THR A 307 -16.68 -22.05 -7.57
CA THR A 307 -16.57 -22.71 -8.89
C THR A 307 -17.39 -24.00 -8.97
N ASP A 308 -17.37 -24.82 -7.93
CA ASP A 308 -18.17 -26.05 -7.85
C ASP A 308 -19.67 -25.73 -7.80
N GLY A 309 -20.06 -24.71 -7.03
CA GLY A 309 -21.43 -24.21 -6.98
C GLY A 309 -21.92 -23.71 -8.33
N ARG A 310 -21.09 -22.95 -9.06
CA ARG A 310 -21.41 -22.50 -10.43
C ARG A 310 -21.56 -23.66 -11.40
N ARG A 311 -20.64 -24.64 -11.36
CA ARG A 311 -20.73 -25.85 -12.18
C ARG A 311 -22.03 -26.60 -11.88
N ARG A 312 -22.40 -26.71 -10.60
CA ARG A 312 -23.65 -27.37 -10.22
C ARG A 312 -24.89 -26.63 -10.70
N CYS A 313 -24.87 -25.30 -10.67
CA CYS A 313 -25.96 -24.51 -11.26
C CYS A 313 -26.08 -24.74 -12.76
N THR A 314 -24.98 -24.75 -13.51
CA THR A 314 -25.02 -25.00 -14.96
C THR A 314 -25.51 -26.42 -15.29
N GLU A 315 -25.08 -27.44 -14.52
CA GLU A 315 -25.59 -28.80 -14.66
C GLU A 315 -27.11 -28.87 -14.44
N LEU A 316 -27.61 -28.20 -13.39
CA LEU A 316 -29.04 -28.15 -13.10
C LEU A 316 -29.85 -27.37 -14.15
N GLU A 317 -29.28 -26.30 -14.72
CA GLU A 317 -29.89 -25.55 -15.82
C GLU A 317 -30.00 -26.42 -17.09
N GLU A 318 -28.95 -27.18 -17.42
CA GLU A 318 -28.97 -28.12 -18.55
C GLU A 318 -29.98 -29.26 -18.34
N GLU A 319 -30.03 -29.84 -17.14
CA GLU A 319 -31.05 -30.85 -16.78
C GLU A 319 -32.47 -30.28 -16.89
N LEU A 320 -32.69 -29.04 -16.45
CA LEU A 320 -33.99 -28.39 -16.51
C LEU A 320 -34.41 -28.09 -17.96
N ASP A 321 -33.48 -27.64 -18.80
CA ASP A 321 -33.73 -27.43 -20.23
C ASP A 321 -34.04 -28.75 -20.95
N GLN A 322 -33.37 -29.84 -20.59
CA GLN A 322 -33.64 -31.16 -21.14
C GLN A 322 -35.05 -31.65 -20.76
N VAL A 323 -35.43 -31.54 -19.49
CA VAL A 323 -36.78 -31.87 -19.03
C VAL A 323 -37.84 -31.01 -19.71
N ASN A 324 -37.57 -29.72 -19.92
CA ASN A 324 -38.48 -28.83 -20.64
C ASN A 324 -38.66 -29.23 -22.11
N LYS A 325 -37.59 -29.67 -22.78
CA LYS A 325 -37.66 -30.21 -24.16
C LYS A 325 -38.52 -31.47 -24.19
N GLU A 326 -38.30 -32.42 -23.28
CA GLU A 326 -39.08 -33.66 -23.19
C GLU A 326 -40.57 -33.38 -22.93
N ILE A 327 -40.90 -32.42 -22.06
CA ILE A 327 -42.28 -31.98 -21.84
C ILE A 327 -42.86 -31.36 -23.11
N GLY A 328 -42.07 -30.59 -23.85
CA GLY A 328 -42.45 -30.00 -25.14
C GLY A 328 -42.78 -31.06 -26.19
N GLU A 329 -41.91 -32.05 -26.35
CA GLU A 329 -42.09 -33.19 -27.26
C GLU A 329 -43.32 -34.01 -26.88
N ALA A 330 -43.46 -34.40 -25.61
CA ALA A 330 -44.63 -35.15 -25.13
C ALA A 330 -45.96 -34.40 -25.34
N ARG A 331 -45.96 -33.07 -25.21
CA ARG A 331 -47.13 -32.24 -25.54
C ARG A 331 -47.43 -32.24 -27.03
N SER A 332 -46.39 -32.17 -27.87
CA SER A 332 -46.54 -32.25 -29.33
C SER A 332 -47.12 -33.60 -29.73
N ASP A 333 -46.56 -34.70 -29.23
CA ASP A 333 -47.03 -36.07 -29.49
C ASP A 333 -48.48 -36.28 -29.06
N ARG A 334 -48.86 -35.76 -27.88
CA ARG A 334 -50.25 -35.82 -27.41
C ARG A 334 -51.20 -35.05 -28.33
N ASN A 335 -50.79 -33.88 -28.79
CA ASN A 335 -51.59 -33.06 -29.71
C ASN A 335 -51.68 -33.69 -31.10
N GLU A 336 -50.60 -34.27 -31.61
CA GLU A 336 -50.60 -35.01 -32.87
C GLU A 336 -51.46 -36.27 -32.79
N THR A 337 -51.36 -37.04 -31.70
CA THR A 337 -52.17 -38.24 -31.48
C THR A 337 -53.66 -37.89 -31.43
N THR A 338 -54.04 -36.84 -30.70
CA THR A 338 -55.45 -36.40 -30.64
C THR A 338 -55.95 -35.86 -31.98
N ARG A 339 -55.11 -35.16 -32.76
CA ARG A 339 -55.44 -34.75 -34.14
C ARG A 339 -55.56 -35.94 -35.08
N ALA A 340 -54.70 -36.94 -34.96
CA ALA A 340 -54.75 -38.15 -35.77
C ALA A 340 -56.01 -38.97 -35.49
N GLN A 341 -56.38 -39.13 -34.21
CA GLN A 341 -57.62 -39.80 -33.80
C GLN A 341 -58.86 -39.09 -34.38
N ARG A 342 -58.98 -37.77 -34.22
CA ARG A 342 -60.11 -37.00 -34.78
C ARG A 342 -60.20 -37.11 -36.30
N ARG A 343 -59.04 -37.15 -36.99
CA ARG A 343 -59.00 -37.35 -38.46
C ARG A 343 -59.43 -38.76 -38.85
N ALA A 344 -59.02 -39.79 -38.10
CA ALA A 344 -59.45 -41.16 -38.34
C ALA A 344 -60.98 -41.32 -38.15
N GLU A 345 -61.53 -40.78 -37.05
CA GLU A 345 -62.97 -40.76 -36.78
C GLU A 345 -63.76 -40.04 -37.90
N LEU A 346 -63.24 -38.91 -38.38
CA LEU A 346 -63.84 -38.21 -39.52
C LEU A 346 -63.88 -39.09 -40.77
N ILE A 347 -62.78 -39.77 -41.09
CA ILE A 347 -62.71 -40.63 -42.28
C ILE A 347 -63.68 -41.80 -42.17
N GLU A 348 -63.83 -42.42 -40.99
CA GLU A 348 -64.85 -43.46 -40.78
C GLU A 348 -66.26 -42.93 -40.99
N ASN A 349 -66.58 -41.74 -40.48
CA ASN A 349 -67.88 -41.12 -40.68
C ASN A 349 -68.13 -40.78 -42.17
N LEU A 350 -67.10 -40.35 -42.90
CA LEU A 350 -67.21 -40.08 -44.34
C LEU A 350 -67.38 -41.37 -45.18
N LYS A 351 -66.82 -42.50 -44.75
CA LYS A 351 -67.01 -43.81 -45.41
C LYS A 351 -68.45 -44.33 -45.32
N GLN A 352 -69.28 -43.81 -44.41
CA GLN A 352 -70.71 -44.16 -44.33
C GLN A 352 -71.54 -43.58 -45.48
N PHE A 353 -71.02 -42.58 -46.20
CA PHE A 353 -71.69 -42.03 -47.37
C PHE A 353 -71.51 -42.95 -48.60
N PRO A 354 -72.60 -43.26 -49.33
CA PRO A 354 -72.51 -44.10 -50.53
C PRO A 354 -71.65 -43.44 -51.62
N GLY A 355 -70.69 -44.18 -52.15
CA GLY A 355 -69.76 -43.72 -53.19
C GLY A 355 -68.42 -43.15 -52.68
N VAL A 356 -68.14 -43.24 -51.37
CA VAL A 356 -66.83 -42.92 -50.78
C VAL A 356 -66.04 -44.22 -50.57
N TYR A 357 -64.90 -44.37 -51.26
CA TYR A 357 -64.08 -45.58 -51.19
C TYR A 357 -63.07 -45.56 -50.03
N GLY A 358 -62.64 -44.38 -49.60
CA GLY A 358 -61.67 -44.20 -48.51
C GLY A 358 -60.42 -43.43 -48.94
N ARG A 359 -59.37 -43.47 -48.12
CA ARG A 359 -58.10 -42.80 -48.44
C ARG A 359 -57.32 -43.60 -49.48
N LEU A 360 -56.49 -42.90 -50.25
CA LEU A 360 -55.59 -43.52 -51.21
C LEU A 360 -54.68 -44.58 -50.57
N ILE A 361 -54.14 -44.32 -49.37
CA ILE A 361 -53.31 -45.29 -48.63
C ILE A 361 -54.06 -46.57 -48.22
N ASP A 362 -55.37 -46.49 -48.00
CA ASP A 362 -56.18 -47.65 -47.64
C ASP A 362 -56.54 -48.49 -48.89
N LEU A 363 -56.40 -47.91 -50.09
CA LEU A 363 -56.88 -48.46 -51.37
C LEU A 363 -55.76 -49.03 -52.24
N CYS A 364 -54.49 -48.76 -51.93
CA CYS A 364 -53.36 -49.27 -52.69
C CYS A 364 -52.22 -49.73 -51.78
N GLU A 365 -51.52 -50.80 -52.20
CA GLU A 365 -50.32 -51.30 -51.53
C GLU A 365 -49.15 -51.37 -52.53
N PRO A 366 -47.94 -50.93 -52.16
CA PRO A 366 -46.76 -51.09 -52.99
C PRO A 366 -46.48 -52.56 -53.30
N THR A 367 -46.12 -52.85 -54.55
CA THR A 367 -45.74 -54.22 -54.98
C THR A 367 -44.57 -54.81 -54.17
N HIS A 368 -43.70 -53.96 -53.62
CA HIS A 368 -42.63 -54.39 -52.72
C HIS A 368 -42.34 -53.33 -51.65
N LYS A 369 -42.19 -53.77 -50.39
CA LYS A 369 -41.89 -52.94 -49.21
C LYS A 369 -40.70 -51.98 -49.36
N ARG A 370 -39.70 -52.33 -50.18
CA ARG A 370 -38.52 -51.48 -50.46
C ARG A 370 -38.90 -50.14 -51.11
N PHE A 371 -40.03 -50.09 -51.83
CA PHE A 371 -40.50 -48.88 -52.51
C PHE A 371 -41.45 -48.04 -51.66
N GLN A 372 -41.82 -48.50 -50.47
CA GLN A 372 -42.76 -47.81 -49.59
C GLN A 372 -42.30 -46.38 -49.28
N MET A 373 -41.03 -46.20 -48.90
CA MET A 373 -40.47 -44.87 -48.59
C MET A 373 -40.46 -43.92 -49.80
N ALA A 374 -40.16 -44.45 -51.00
CA ALA A 374 -40.16 -43.67 -52.23
C ALA A 374 -41.59 -43.27 -52.63
N ILE A 375 -42.56 -44.17 -52.52
CA ILE A 375 -43.97 -43.92 -52.84
C ILE A 375 -44.59 -42.93 -51.85
N THR A 376 -44.32 -43.06 -50.53
CA THR A 376 -44.76 -42.09 -49.52
C THR A 376 -44.18 -40.70 -49.78
N LYS A 377 -42.92 -40.60 -50.25
CA LYS A 377 -42.29 -39.32 -50.57
C LYS A 377 -42.87 -38.67 -51.83
N VAL A 378 -43.20 -39.47 -52.86
CA VAL A 378 -43.76 -38.97 -54.14
C VAL A 378 -45.23 -38.58 -53.99
N LEU A 379 -46.05 -39.41 -53.34
CA LEU A 379 -47.46 -39.13 -53.14
C LEU A 379 -47.68 -38.05 -52.07
N GLY A 380 -46.84 -38.00 -51.03
CA GLY A 380 -46.84 -36.95 -50.02
C GLY A 380 -48.24 -36.66 -49.48
N ARG A 381 -48.74 -35.44 -49.71
CA ARG A 381 -50.09 -35.00 -49.30
C ARG A 381 -51.23 -35.81 -49.95
N ASN A 382 -51.00 -36.38 -51.13
CA ASN A 382 -52.00 -37.15 -51.85
C ASN A 382 -52.25 -38.54 -51.23
N MET A 383 -51.39 -39.00 -50.31
CA MET A 383 -51.62 -40.25 -49.56
C MET A 383 -52.91 -40.20 -48.72
N ASP A 384 -53.25 -39.03 -48.20
CA ASP A 384 -54.45 -38.78 -47.39
C ASP A 384 -55.66 -38.32 -48.23
N SER A 385 -55.54 -38.29 -49.57
CA SER A 385 -56.67 -37.93 -50.43
C SER A 385 -57.77 -39.00 -50.39
N ILE A 386 -59.01 -38.56 -50.26
CA ILE A 386 -60.20 -39.42 -50.22
C ILE A 386 -60.69 -39.65 -51.66
N VAL A 387 -60.84 -40.92 -52.05
CA VAL A 387 -61.32 -41.32 -53.37
C VAL A 387 -62.85 -41.45 -53.35
N VAL A 388 -63.51 -40.77 -54.28
CA VAL A 388 -64.98 -40.63 -54.35
C VAL A 388 -65.44 -40.91 -55.79
N GLU A 389 -66.62 -41.53 -55.96
CA GLU A 389 -67.15 -41.92 -57.27
C GLU A 389 -67.67 -40.73 -58.11
N ARG A 390 -68.33 -39.76 -57.46
CA ARG A 390 -69.00 -38.63 -58.13
C ARG A 390 -68.73 -37.32 -57.41
N GLU A 391 -68.67 -36.23 -58.16
CA GLU A 391 -68.46 -34.88 -57.62
C GLU A 391 -69.60 -34.44 -56.68
N THR A 392 -70.83 -34.88 -56.95
CA THR A 392 -71.99 -34.57 -56.08
C THR A 392 -71.81 -35.12 -54.66
N THR A 393 -71.18 -36.29 -54.52
CA THR A 393 -70.88 -36.91 -53.21
C THR A 393 -69.80 -36.12 -52.46
N VAL A 394 -68.82 -35.54 -53.18
CA VAL A 394 -67.80 -34.65 -52.60
C VAL A 394 -68.44 -33.41 -51.98
N GLN A 395 -69.40 -32.78 -52.67
CA GLN A 395 -70.10 -31.60 -52.15
C GLN A 395 -70.92 -31.92 -50.88
N SER A 396 -71.55 -33.09 -50.82
CA SER A 396 -72.25 -33.58 -49.62
C SER A 396 -71.29 -33.83 -48.45
N CYS A 397 -70.13 -34.47 -48.70
CA CYS A 397 -69.10 -34.69 -47.68
C CYS A 397 -68.49 -33.38 -47.16
N LEU A 398 -68.23 -32.41 -48.04
CA LEU A 398 -67.73 -31.08 -47.66
C LEU A 398 -68.75 -30.30 -46.83
N ARG A 399 -70.05 -30.44 -47.12
CA ARG A 399 -71.11 -29.83 -46.31
C ARG A 399 -71.14 -30.43 -44.91
N TYR A 400 -71.06 -31.76 -44.81
CA TYR A 400 -70.95 -32.47 -43.52
C TYR A 400 -69.72 -32.06 -42.71
N MET A 401 -68.54 -31.96 -43.35
CA MET A 401 -67.31 -31.48 -42.69
C MET A 401 -67.42 -30.05 -42.16
N LYS A 402 -68.10 -29.16 -42.90
CA LYS A 402 -68.32 -27.76 -42.50
C LYS A 402 -69.33 -27.64 -41.36
N GLU A 403 -70.38 -28.46 -41.35
CA GLU A 403 -71.38 -28.50 -40.27
C GLU A 403 -70.77 -28.97 -38.95
N HIS A 404 -69.85 -29.94 -38.99
CA HIS A 404 -69.15 -30.45 -37.80
C HIS A 404 -67.84 -29.71 -37.44
N ARG A 405 -67.48 -28.65 -38.18
CA ARG A 405 -66.29 -27.79 -37.92
C ARG A 405 -64.97 -28.57 -37.77
N TYR A 406 -64.76 -29.59 -38.60
CA TYR A 406 -63.46 -30.25 -38.66
C TYR A 406 -62.38 -29.32 -39.24
N GLU A 407 -61.14 -29.41 -38.73
CA GLU A 407 -60.00 -28.68 -39.30
C GLU A 407 -59.73 -29.16 -40.76
N PRO A 408 -59.40 -28.25 -41.70
CA PRO A 408 -59.20 -28.57 -43.12
C PRO A 408 -57.94 -29.39 -43.43
#